data_AF-A0A2S4LEY1-F1
#
_entry.id   AF-A0A2S4LEY1-F1
#
_cell.length_a   1.000
_cell.length_b   1.000
_cell.length_c   1.000
_cell.angle_alpha   90.00
_cell.angle_beta   90.00
_cell.angle_gamma   90.00
#
_symmetry.space_group_name_H-M   'P 1'
#
loop_
_entity.id
_entity.type
_entity.pdbx_description
1 polymer ?
#
loop_
_entity_poly.entity_id
_entity_poly.type
_entity_poly.pdbx_seq_one_letter_code
_entity_poly.pdbx_strand_id
1 'polypeptide(L)'
;MTRYGLPFQGHHERREAEWVGALVLFGVAVALLLPGATFLRPTFDAWSAIAPEGTWGATLLGVALIRMIGLWVNGSKRHSPSLQFVTATVGACVWSGMAFLLARDGYPGWNTGCGAYGILALVDTYCALRAIWDQGRNDARAHHFEGCP
;
A
#
# COMPACT_ATOMS: atom_id res chain seq x y z
N MET A 1 9.08 -3.24 44.34
CA MET A 1 9.27 -4.33 43.35
C MET A 1 9.33 -3.73 41.97
N THR A 2 10.51 -3.81 41.38
CA THR A 2 10.99 -3.04 40.22
C THR A 2 10.44 -3.63 38.92
N ARG A 3 9.65 -2.86 38.16
CA ARG A 3 9.34 -3.21 36.76
C ARG A 3 10.62 -3.03 35.95
N TYR A 4 11.23 -4.14 35.52
CA TYR A 4 12.24 -4.12 34.46
C TYR A 4 11.56 -3.85 33.12
N GLY A 5 11.22 -2.58 32.86
CA GLY A 5 10.86 -2.12 31.52
C GLY A 5 12.14 -1.90 30.73
N LEU A 6 12.40 -2.72 29.71
CA LEU A 6 13.51 -2.50 28.79
C LEU A 6 13.36 -1.11 28.12
N PRO A 7 14.47 -0.37 27.89
CA PRO A 7 14.43 0.99 27.33
C PRO A 7 13.96 1.08 25.87
N PHE A 8 13.43 -0.01 25.31
CA PHE A 8 12.96 -0.13 23.93
C PHE A 8 11.47 -0.45 23.80
N GLN A 9 10.70 -0.45 24.91
CA GLN A 9 9.23 -0.47 24.84
C GLN A 9 8.67 0.92 24.49
N GLY A 10 9.21 1.55 23.44
CA GLY A 10 8.40 2.46 22.64
C GLY A 10 7.34 1.63 21.93
N HIS A 11 6.13 2.16 21.76
CA HIS A 11 5.09 1.52 20.95
C HIS A 11 5.72 1.01 19.64
N HIS A 12 5.88 -0.31 19.51
CA HIS A 12 6.18 -0.92 18.22
C HIS A 12 4.91 -0.71 17.41
N GLU A 13 4.88 0.34 16.58
CA GLU A 13 3.79 0.49 15.64
C GLU A 13 3.81 -0.73 14.73
N ARG A 14 2.79 -1.58 14.86
CA ARG A 14 2.66 -2.79 14.06
C ARG A 14 2.35 -2.37 12.63
N ARG A 15 3.39 -2.26 11.80
CA ARG A 15 3.31 -1.98 10.35
C ARG A 15 3.04 -3.25 9.53
N GLU A 16 2.53 -4.29 10.17
CA GLU A 16 2.28 -5.60 9.56
C GLU A 16 1.37 -5.45 8.33
N ALA A 17 0.29 -4.65 8.45
CA ALA A 17 -0.61 -4.37 7.33
C ALA A 17 0.07 -3.68 6.15
N GLU A 18 1.02 -2.78 6.42
CA GLU A 18 1.75 -2.06 5.37
C GLU A 18 2.71 -2.97 4.62
N TRP A 19 3.37 -3.88 5.34
CA TRP A 19 4.22 -4.92 4.78
C TRP A 19 3.42 -5.92 3.96
N VAL A 20 2.27 -6.38 4.45
CA VAL A 20 1.37 -7.27 3.70
C VAL A 20 0.94 -6.60 2.40
N GLY A 21 0.47 -5.36 2.44
CA GLY A 21 0.10 -4.62 1.23
C GLY A 21 1.25 -4.47 0.24
N ALA A 22 2.46 -4.17 0.73
CA ALA A 22 3.66 -4.06 -0.11
C ALA A 22 4.07 -5.39 -0.76
N LEU A 23 4.03 -6.48 -0.01
CA LEU A 23 4.37 -7.82 -0.50
C LEU A 23 3.34 -8.37 -1.49
N VAL A 24 2.05 -8.11 -1.26
CA VAL A 24 0.99 -8.49 -2.20
C VAL A 24 1.13 -7.70 -3.50
N LEU A 25 1.38 -6.38 -3.41
CA LEU A 25 1.63 -5.55 -4.59
C LEU A 25 2.88 -6.01 -5.36
N PHE A 26 3.95 -6.36 -4.64
CA PHE A 26 5.15 -6.93 -5.23
C PHE A 26 4.86 -8.25 -5.96
N GLY A 27 4.13 -9.16 -5.32
CA GLY A 27 3.74 -10.44 -5.92
C GLY A 27 2.92 -10.26 -7.20
N VAL A 28 1.95 -9.34 -7.20
CA VAL A 28 1.17 -8.97 -8.39
C VAL A 28 2.06 -8.38 -9.48
N ALA A 29 2.96 -7.46 -9.13
CA ALA A 29 3.88 -6.85 -10.08
C ALA A 29 4.79 -7.89 -10.75
N VAL A 30 5.35 -8.82 -9.97
CA VAL A 30 6.14 -9.94 -10.50
C VAL A 30 5.28 -10.83 -11.41
N ALA A 31 4.05 -11.15 -11.02
CA ALA A 31 3.16 -11.97 -11.82
C ALA A 31 2.85 -11.34 -13.20
N LEU A 32 2.67 -10.02 -13.28
CA LEU A 32 2.46 -9.29 -14.53
C LEU A 32 3.73 -9.16 -15.40
N LEU A 33 4.92 -9.25 -14.80
CA LEU A 33 6.19 -9.19 -15.51
C LEU A 33 6.67 -10.56 -16.00
N LEU A 34 6.24 -11.64 -15.35
CA LEU A 34 6.49 -12.98 -15.83
C LEU A 34 5.74 -13.22 -17.15
N PRO A 35 6.28 -14.06 -18.06
CA PRO A 35 5.58 -14.41 -19.29
C PRO A 35 4.18 -14.96 -18.97
N GLY A 36 3.17 -14.15 -19.30
CA GLY A 36 1.80 -14.35 -18.88
C GLY A 36 0.84 -13.67 -19.83
N ALA A 37 -0.44 -13.97 -19.65
CA ALA A 37 -1.54 -13.53 -20.49
C ALA A 37 -2.69 -12.98 -19.63
N THR A 38 -2.37 -12.29 -18.53
CA THR A 38 -3.39 -11.81 -17.59
C THR A 38 -4.32 -10.84 -18.30
N PHE A 39 -3.74 -9.93 -19.10
CA PHE A 39 -4.50 -8.92 -19.83
C PHE A 39 -5.11 -9.42 -21.13
N LEU A 40 -4.93 -10.69 -21.51
CA LEU A 40 -5.66 -11.28 -22.64
C LEU A 40 -7.12 -11.59 -22.30
N ARG A 41 -7.50 -11.51 -21.02
CA ARG A 41 -8.88 -11.71 -20.59
C ARG A 41 -9.68 -10.41 -20.79
N PRO A 42 -10.91 -10.47 -21.34
CA PRO A 42 -11.76 -9.29 -21.56
C PRO A 42 -11.98 -8.42 -20.32
N THR A 43 -11.93 -9.03 -19.13
CA THR A 43 -12.03 -8.33 -17.84
C THR A 43 -11.01 -7.21 -17.69
N PHE A 44 -9.85 -7.30 -18.33
CA PHE A 44 -8.75 -6.33 -18.20
C PHE A 44 -8.63 -5.38 -19.41
N ASP A 45 -9.58 -5.38 -20.34
CA ASP A 45 -9.55 -4.54 -21.55
C ASP A 45 -9.41 -3.05 -21.23
N ALA A 46 -10.07 -2.58 -20.16
CA ALA A 46 -9.96 -1.19 -19.73
C ALA A 46 -8.53 -0.82 -19.27
N TRP A 47 -7.79 -1.76 -18.69
CA TRP A 47 -6.42 -1.52 -18.23
C TRP A 47 -5.41 -1.70 -19.36
N SER A 48 -5.63 -2.66 -20.27
CA SER A 48 -4.80 -2.88 -21.45
C SER A 48 -4.90 -1.71 -22.44
N ALA A 49 -6.04 -1.01 -22.49
CA ALA A 49 -6.22 0.22 -23.25
C ALA A 49 -5.39 1.40 -22.73
N ILE A 50 -5.04 1.40 -21.44
CA ILE A 50 -4.21 2.45 -20.82
C ILE A 50 -2.73 2.17 -21.07
N ALA A 51 -2.28 0.95 -20.78
CA ALA A 51 -0.89 0.54 -20.97
C ALA A 51 -0.76 -0.99 -21.11
N PRO A 52 0.30 -1.48 -21.79
CA PRO A 52 0.60 -2.90 -21.86
C PRO A 52 0.82 -3.54 -20.48
N GLU A 53 0.54 -4.85 -20.36
CA GLU A 53 0.68 -5.63 -19.11
C GLU A 53 2.06 -5.44 -18.46
N GLY A 54 3.14 -5.51 -19.25
CA GLY A 54 4.50 -5.31 -18.76
C GLY A 54 4.77 -3.91 -18.21
N THR A 55 4.12 -2.88 -18.75
CA THR A 55 4.22 -1.50 -18.23
C THR A 55 3.56 -1.41 -16.87
N TRP A 56 2.35 -1.96 -16.71
CA TRP A 56 1.70 -2.06 -15.40
C TRP A 56 2.55 -2.84 -14.41
N GLY A 57 3.07 -4.00 -14.80
CA GLY A 57 3.97 -4.80 -13.97
C GLY A 57 5.19 -4.01 -13.49
N ALA A 58 5.88 -3.29 -14.38
CA ALA A 58 7.04 -2.50 -14.05
C ALA A 58 6.70 -1.31 -13.13
N THR A 59 5.60 -0.61 -13.38
CA THR A 59 5.15 0.51 -12.55
C THR A 59 4.77 0.04 -11.14
N LEU A 60 3.97 -1.04 -11.03
CA LEU A 60 3.60 -1.60 -9.74
C LEU A 60 4.81 -2.14 -8.98
N LEU A 61 5.79 -2.71 -9.69
CA LEU A 61 7.05 -3.15 -9.10
C LEU A 61 7.80 -1.97 -8.49
N GLY A 62 7.92 -0.86 -9.23
CA GLY A 62 8.54 0.36 -8.73
C GLY A 62 7.86 0.88 -7.46
N VAL A 63 6.52 0.94 -7.45
CA VAL A 63 5.74 1.37 -6.27
C VAL A 63 5.96 0.42 -5.08
N ALA A 64 5.92 -0.90 -5.31
CA ALA A 64 6.13 -1.90 -4.26
C ALA A 64 7.54 -1.80 -3.67
N LEU A 65 8.57 -1.63 -4.50
CA LEU A 65 9.95 -1.46 -4.05
C LEU A 65 10.12 -0.17 -3.23
N ILE A 66 9.58 0.95 -3.70
CA ILE A 66 9.60 2.22 -2.94
C ILE A 66 8.91 2.05 -1.58
N ARG A 67 7.76 1.37 -1.55
CA ARG A 67 7.01 1.11 -0.32
C ARG A 67 7.81 0.23 0.66
N MET A 68 8.44 -0.84 0.18
CA MET A 68 9.28 -1.71 1.01
C MET A 68 10.54 -1.01 1.52
N ILE A 69 11.22 -0.22 0.68
CA ILE A 69 12.37 0.60 1.09
C ILE A 69 11.94 1.63 2.13
N GLY A 70 10.82 2.31 1.91
CA GLY A 70 10.24 3.26 2.86
C GLY A 70 9.96 2.62 4.21
N LEU A 71 9.35 1.43 4.22
CA LEU A 71 9.09 0.66 5.44
C LEU A 71 10.38 0.24 6.16
N TRP A 72 11.37 -0.22 5.40
CA TRP A 72 12.66 -0.63 5.93
C TRP A 72 13.41 0.54 6.57
N VAL A 73 13.47 1.69 5.88
CA VAL A 73 14.14 2.91 6.36
C VAL A 73 13.39 3.50 7.55
N ASN A 74 12.06 3.68 7.45
CA ASN A 74 11.20 4.21 8.51
C ASN A 74 11.20 3.32 9.75
N GLY A 75 11.46 2.02 9.61
CA GLY A 75 11.67 1.09 10.72
C GLY A 75 12.97 1.32 11.50
N SER A 76 13.97 1.98 10.88
CA SER A 76 15.30 2.20 11.50
C SER A 76 15.54 3.64 11.98
N LYS A 77 15.18 4.68 11.22
CA LYS A 77 15.42 6.10 11.56
C LYS A 77 14.44 7.02 10.84
N ARG A 78 13.88 8.00 11.60
CA ARG A 78 13.04 9.16 11.20
C ARG A 78 11.89 8.84 10.21
N HIS A 79 10.67 8.94 10.71
CA HIS A 79 9.44 8.68 9.97
C HIS A 79 9.26 9.64 8.79
N SER A 80 9.05 9.12 7.57
CA SER A 80 8.53 9.89 6.43
C SER A 80 7.08 9.46 6.13
N PRO A 81 6.06 10.07 6.76
CA PRO A 81 4.66 9.72 6.56
C PRO A 81 4.14 10.04 5.15
N SER A 82 4.70 11.05 4.48
CA SER A 82 4.26 11.48 3.14
C SER A 82 4.47 10.40 2.06
N LEU A 83 5.63 9.73 2.06
CA LEU A 83 5.92 8.64 1.13
C LEU A 83 4.96 7.46 1.34
N GLN A 84 4.62 7.20 2.60
CA GLN A 84 3.70 6.15 3.00
C GLN A 84 2.28 6.44 2.53
N PHE A 85 1.84 7.69 2.68
CA PHE A 85 0.54 8.15 2.19
C PHE A 85 0.42 7.96 0.67
N VAL A 86 1.40 8.43 -0.10
CA VAL A 86 1.37 8.36 -1.57
C VAL A 86 1.32 6.91 -2.03
N THR A 87 2.22 6.06 -1.52
CA THR A 87 2.28 4.64 -1.93
C THR A 87 1.06 3.84 -1.49
N ALA A 88 0.49 4.11 -0.31
CA ALA A 88 -0.76 3.51 0.13
C ALA A 88 -1.96 3.97 -0.70
N THR A 89 -2.02 5.24 -1.09
CA THR A 89 -3.09 5.77 -1.96
C THR A 89 -3.04 5.12 -3.35
N VAL A 90 -1.85 4.99 -3.93
CA VAL A 90 -1.67 4.30 -5.22
C VAL A 90 -2.14 2.85 -5.11
N GLY A 91 -1.76 2.14 -4.04
CA GLY A 91 -2.23 0.78 -3.77
C GLY A 91 -3.75 0.70 -3.65
N ALA A 92 -4.38 1.60 -2.89
CA ALA A 92 -5.84 1.67 -2.77
C ALA A 92 -6.54 1.84 -4.12
N CYS A 93 -6.00 2.69 -5.01
CA CYS A 93 -6.52 2.88 -6.37
C CYS A 93 -6.39 1.61 -7.22
N VAL A 94 -5.23 0.95 -7.18
CA VAL A 94 -4.96 -0.29 -7.93
C VAL A 94 -5.92 -1.39 -7.48
N TRP A 95 -6.05 -1.60 -6.17
CA TRP A 95 -6.93 -2.64 -5.61
C TRP A 95 -8.41 -2.34 -5.87
N SER A 96 -8.83 -1.08 -5.76
CA SER A 96 -10.19 -0.66 -6.09
C SER A 96 -10.50 -0.92 -7.57
N GLY A 97 -9.55 -0.60 -8.46
CA GLY A 97 -9.69 -0.87 -9.89
C GLY A 97 -9.78 -2.37 -10.19
N MET A 98 -8.94 -3.21 -9.58
CA MET A 98 -9.05 -4.67 -9.72
C MET A 98 -10.39 -5.20 -9.22
N ALA A 99 -10.84 -4.76 -8.04
CA ALA A 99 -12.13 -5.16 -7.48
C ALA A 99 -13.30 -4.75 -8.39
N PHE A 100 -13.23 -3.55 -8.98
CA PHE A 100 -14.22 -3.03 -9.90
C PHE A 100 -14.28 -3.81 -11.22
N LEU A 101 -13.13 -4.14 -11.82
CA LEU A 101 -13.09 -4.96 -13.04
C LEU A 101 -13.66 -6.35 -12.79
N LEU A 102 -13.29 -6.97 -11.67
CA LEU A 102 -13.76 -8.31 -11.30
C LEU A 102 -15.22 -8.33 -10.88
N ALA A 103 -15.79 -7.23 -10.40
CA ALA A 103 -17.23 -7.12 -10.18
C ALA A 103 -18.04 -7.09 -11.50
N ARG A 104 -17.37 -6.88 -12.65
CA ARG A 104 -17.96 -6.74 -13.98
C ARG A 104 -17.45 -7.78 -14.97
N ASP A 105 -16.85 -8.86 -14.48
CA ASP A 105 -16.24 -9.91 -15.31
C ASP A 105 -17.27 -10.84 -15.99
N GLY A 106 -18.57 -10.60 -15.78
CA GLY A 106 -19.66 -11.41 -16.33
C GLY A 106 -19.99 -12.64 -15.48
N TYR A 107 -19.29 -12.86 -14.36
CA TYR A 107 -19.62 -13.93 -13.43
C TYR A 107 -20.91 -13.59 -12.66
N PRO A 108 -21.89 -14.51 -12.58
CA PRO A 108 -23.11 -14.29 -11.82
C PRO A 108 -22.82 -14.32 -10.31
N GLY A 109 -22.77 -13.15 -9.70
CA GLY A 109 -22.61 -12.98 -8.24
C GLY A 109 -21.26 -12.40 -7.84
N TRP A 110 -20.92 -12.52 -6.55
CA TRP A 110 -19.69 -11.96 -5.99
C TRP A 110 -18.55 -12.98 -6.07
N ASN A 111 -17.57 -12.72 -6.93
CA ASN A 111 -16.37 -13.57 -7.01
C ASN A 111 -15.41 -13.29 -5.83
N THR A 112 -14.59 -14.28 -5.48
CA THR A 112 -13.63 -14.17 -4.37
C THR A 112 -12.58 -13.09 -4.62
N GLY A 113 -12.21 -12.85 -5.88
CA GLY A 113 -11.27 -11.80 -6.26
C GLY A 113 -11.76 -10.39 -5.90
N CYS A 114 -13.02 -10.08 -6.18
CA CYS A 114 -13.65 -8.80 -5.85
C CYS A 114 -13.62 -8.55 -4.34
N GLY A 115 -13.90 -9.57 -3.53
CA GLY A 115 -13.77 -9.49 -2.07
C GLY A 115 -12.33 -9.28 -1.61
N ALA A 116 -11.39 -10.07 -2.13
CA ALA A 116 -9.99 -10.00 -1.76
C ALA A 116 -9.36 -8.63 -2.09
N TYR A 117 -9.52 -8.17 -3.34
CA TYR A 117 -9.02 -6.86 -3.76
C TYR A 117 -9.77 -5.71 -3.10
N GLY A 118 -11.08 -5.87 -2.82
CA GLY A 118 -11.85 -4.89 -2.04
C GLY A 118 -11.30 -4.71 -0.63
N ILE A 119 -10.95 -5.80 0.05
CA ILE A 119 -10.32 -5.73 1.38
C ILE A 119 -8.94 -5.08 1.30
N LEU A 120 -8.12 -5.42 0.30
CA LEU A 120 -6.82 -4.78 0.09
C LEU A 120 -6.95 -3.27 -0.15
N ALA A 121 -7.96 -2.84 -0.90
CA ALA A 121 -8.26 -1.42 -1.10
C ALA A 121 -8.61 -0.71 0.22
N LEU A 122 -9.43 -1.34 1.07
CA LEU A 122 -9.77 -0.80 2.38
C LEU A 122 -8.56 -0.73 3.31
N VAL A 123 -7.71 -1.75 3.31
CA VAL A 123 -6.47 -1.78 4.11
C VAL A 123 -5.51 -0.67 3.68
N ASP A 124 -5.31 -0.50 2.37
CA ASP A 124 -4.44 0.55 1.84
C ASP A 124 -5.02 1.96 2.08
N THR A 125 -6.34 2.11 1.99
CA THR A 125 -7.03 3.36 2.38
C THR A 125 -6.81 3.65 3.86
N TYR A 126 -6.97 2.66 4.74
CA TYR A 126 -6.68 2.80 6.16
C TYR A 126 -5.22 3.22 6.42
N CYS A 127 -4.27 2.61 5.73
CA CYS A 127 -2.86 2.97 5.84
C CYS A 127 -2.58 4.41 5.37
N ALA A 128 -3.25 4.86 4.30
CA ALA A 128 -3.14 6.23 3.83
C ALA A 128 -3.69 7.24 4.86
N LEU A 129 -4.88 6.99 5.42
CA LEU A 129 -5.48 7.85 6.45
C LEU A 129 -4.62 7.91 7.71
N ARG A 130 -4.06 6.76 8.12
CA ARG A 130 -3.12 6.68 9.24
C ARG A 130 -1.87 7.52 8.99
N ALA A 131 -1.30 7.44 7.79
CA ALA A 131 -0.12 8.22 7.41
C ALA A 131 -0.38 9.74 7.46
N ILE A 132 -1.58 10.19 7.06
CA ILE A 132 -1.99 11.60 7.21
C ILE A 132 -2.04 12.01 8.68
N TRP A 133 -2.65 11.17 9.52
CA TRP A 133 -2.73 11.44 10.95
C TRP A 133 -1.34 11.57 11.58
N ASP A 134 -0.42 10.67 11.21
CA ASP A 134 0.96 10.68 11.70
C ASP A 134 1.72 11.92 11.22
N GLN A 135 1.47 12.37 9.98
CA GLN A 135 2.00 13.64 9.46
C GLN A 135 1.54 14.82 10.34
N GLY A 136 0.23 14.94 10.60
CA GLY A 136 -0.31 16.04 11.41
C GLY A 136 0.24 16.07 12.85
N ARG A 137 0.49 14.90 13.45
CA ARG A 137 1.15 14.82 14.78
C ARG A 137 2.60 15.27 14.73
N ASN A 138 3.31 15.02 13.64
CA ASN A 138 4.69 15.44 13.47
C ASN A 138 4.79 16.96 13.25
N ASP A 139 3.89 17.53 12.45
CA ASP A 139 3.81 18.98 12.21
C ASP A 139 3.49 19.73 13.51
N ALA A 140 2.54 19.24 14.30
CA ALA A 140 2.21 19.81 15.61
C ALA A 140 3.39 19.81 16.59
N ARG A 141 4.24 18.78 16.55
CA ARG A 141 5.47 18.72 17.36
C ARG A 141 6.51 19.72 16.86
N ALA A 142 6.68 19.87 15.56
CA ALA A 142 7.62 20.83 14.98
C ALA A 142 7.31 22.27 15.42
N HIS A 143 6.03 22.67 15.36
CA HIS A 143 5.60 23.98 15.82
C HIS A 143 5.83 24.22 17.33
N HIS A 144 5.76 23.18 18.17
CA HIS A 144 6.05 23.30 19.60
C HIS A 144 7.54 23.58 19.90
N PHE A 145 8.46 23.13 19.04
CA PHE A 145 9.90 23.39 19.21
C PHE A 145 10.31 24.77 18.66
N GLU A 146 9.61 25.28 17.65
CA GLU A 146 9.87 26.61 17.06
C GLU A 146 9.30 27.77 17.90
N GLY A 147 8.40 27.49 18.85
CA GLY A 147 7.75 28.48 19.73
C GLY A 147 8.38 28.68 21.10
N CYS A 148 9.55 28.08 21.39
CA CYS A 148 10.22 28.22 22.68
C CYS A 148 11.31 29.32 22.58
N PRO A 149 11.16 30.48 23.26
CA PRO A 149 12.21 31.49 23.37
C PRO A 149 13.43 31.00 24.16
#